data_AF-A0A8C2Z4G3-F1
#
_entry.id   AF-A0A8C2Z4G3-F1
#
_cell.length_a   1.000
_cell.length_b   1.000
_cell.length_c   1.000
_cell.angle_alpha   90.00
_cell.angle_beta   90.00
_cell.angle_gamma   90.00
#
_symmetry.space_group_name_H-M   'P 1'
#
loop_
_entity.id
_entity.type
_entity.pdbx_description
1 polymer ?
#
loop_
_entity_poly.entity_id
_entity_poly.type
_entity_poly.pdbx_seq_one_letter_code
_entity_poly.pdbx_strand_id
1 'polypeptide(L)'
;MSPNDCYVDDGESYRGNVSETDDRHECLYWNSHFILENGADPFNSFEDKDGLGPHNFCRNPDGDEMPWCFFRQGRRLSWDYCDSPAAVYNDIGEPCLSHLL
;
A
#
# COMPACT_ATOMS: atom_id res chain seq x y z
N MET A 1 6.64 -12.91 3.69
CA MET A 1 6.68 -11.85 2.66
C MET A 1 7.36 -12.38 1.42
N SER A 2 6.79 -12.15 0.26
CA SER A 2 7.37 -12.45 -1.05
C SER A 2 8.62 -11.59 -1.28
N PRO A 3 9.60 -12.01 -2.08
CA PRO A 3 10.76 -11.17 -2.45
C PRO A 3 10.38 -9.83 -3.11
N ASN A 4 9.15 -9.73 -3.63
CA ASN A 4 8.62 -8.53 -4.27
C ASN A 4 7.78 -7.65 -3.31
N ASP A 5 7.67 -8.01 -2.04
CA ASP A 5 6.84 -7.29 -1.05
C ASP A 5 7.63 -6.20 -0.34
N CYS A 6 8.49 -5.51 -1.08
CA CYS A 6 9.21 -4.34 -0.60
C CYS A 6 9.21 -3.24 -1.66
N TYR A 7 9.46 -2.01 -1.24
CA TYR A 7 9.38 -0.84 -2.11
C TYR A 7 10.67 -0.03 -2.13
N VAL A 8 10.90 0.69 -3.23
CA VAL A 8 12.05 1.58 -3.43
C VAL A 8 11.57 3.01 -3.35
N ASP A 9 12.43 3.92 -2.88
CA ASP A 9 12.10 5.33 -2.67
C ASP A 9 10.83 5.49 -1.82
N ASP A 10 9.78 6.11 -2.34
CA ASP A 10 8.45 6.27 -1.72
C ASP A 10 7.46 5.15 -2.06
N GLY A 11 7.84 4.22 -2.94
CA GLY A 11 7.00 3.13 -3.36
C GLY A 11 5.85 3.50 -4.30
N GLU A 12 5.89 4.63 -5.01
CA GLU A 12 4.94 4.91 -6.11
C GLU A 12 4.92 3.77 -7.15
N SER A 13 6.10 3.20 -7.43
CA SER A 13 6.27 2.06 -8.34
C SER A 13 6.00 0.69 -7.71
N TYR A 14 5.64 0.62 -6.42
CA TYR A 14 5.41 -0.64 -5.72
C TYR A 14 4.24 -1.42 -6.32
N ARG A 15 4.49 -2.69 -6.68
CA ARG A 15 3.47 -3.60 -7.26
C ARG A 15 3.42 -4.95 -6.54
N GLY A 16 3.93 -5.01 -5.29
CA GLY A 16 3.80 -6.18 -4.42
C GLY A 16 2.37 -6.41 -3.94
N ASN A 17 2.18 -7.43 -3.10
CA ASN A 17 0.86 -7.93 -2.70
C ASN A 17 0.54 -7.78 -1.21
N VAL A 18 1.31 -6.95 -0.47
CA VAL A 18 0.98 -6.59 0.91
C VAL A 18 -0.39 -5.93 0.93
N SER A 19 -1.26 -6.38 1.84
CA SER A 19 -2.65 -5.92 1.99
C SER A 19 -3.05 -5.73 3.45
N GLU A 20 -2.08 -5.37 4.29
CA GLU A 20 -2.25 -5.14 5.72
C GLU A 20 -1.45 -3.90 6.13
N THR A 21 -2.01 -3.07 7.01
CA THR A 21 -1.34 -1.89 7.59
C THR A 21 -0.27 -2.31 8.60
N ASP A 22 0.64 -1.41 9.01
CA ASP A 22 1.62 -1.67 10.08
C ASP A 22 0.94 -2.13 11.39
N ASP A 23 -0.17 -1.47 11.74
CA ASP A 23 -1.02 -1.82 12.88
C ASP A 23 -1.93 -3.06 12.66
N ARG A 24 -1.71 -3.84 11.60
CA ARG A 24 -2.44 -5.07 11.25
C ARG A 24 -3.92 -4.89 10.90
N HIS A 25 -4.28 -3.76 10.31
CA HIS A 25 -5.61 -3.59 9.75
C HIS A 25 -5.67 -4.15 8.33
N GLU A 26 -6.71 -4.93 8.03
CA GLU A 26 -6.93 -5.45 6.67
C GLU A 26 -7.28 -4.30 5.70
N CYS A 27 -6.54 -4.23 4.60
CA CYS A 27 -6.80 -3.25 3.55
C CYS A 27 -8.13 -3.54 2.83
N LEU A 28 -8.84 -2.47 2.50
CA LEU A 28 -9.99 -2.48 1.61
C LEU A 28 -9.54 -2.54 0.15
N TYR A 29 -10.39 -3.13 -0.69
CA TYR A 29 -10.21 -3.08 -2.12
C TYR A 29 -10.30 -1.62 -2.61
N TRP A 30 -9.42 -1.19 -3.50
CA TRP A 30 -9.42 0.18 -4.03
C TRP A 30 -10.72 0.55 -4.73
N ASN A 31 -11.40 -0.42 -5.34
CA ASN A 31 -12.72 -0.26 -5.95
C ASN A 31 -13.90 -0.54 -5.00
N SER A 32 -13.69 -0.55 -3.68
CA SER A 32 -14.74 -0.77 -2.70
C SER A 32 -15.75 0.38 -2.70
N HIS A 33 -17.04 0.04 -2.79
CA HIS A 33 -18.13 1.00 -2.63
C HIS A 33 -18.08 1.73 -1.28
N PHE A 34 -17.56 1.08 -0.24
CA PHE A 34 -17.42 1.71 1.07
C PHE A 34 -16.50 2.93 1.04
N ILE A 35 -15.44 2.92 0.21
CA ILE A 35 -14.52 4.05 0.07
C ILE A 35 -15.27 5.25 -0.54
N LEU A 36 -15.98 5.00 -1.65
CA LEU A 36 -16.80 6.01 -2.34
C LEU A 36 -17.90 6.59 -1.46
N GLU A 37 -18.66 5.75 -0.76
CA GLU A 37 -19.74 6.18 0.13
C GLU A 37 -19.24 6.98 1.34
N ASN A 38 -17.97 6.84 1.71
CA ASN A 38 -17.35 7.58 2.80
C ASN A 38 -16.48 8.75 2.33
N GLY A 39 -16.62 9.17 1.07
CA GLY A 39 -16.13 10.46 0.58
C GLY A 39 -14.74 10.45 -0.06
N ALA A 40 -14.15 9.28 -0.32
CA ALA A 40 -12.91 9.17 -1.09
C ALA A 40 -13.18 8.55 -2.47
N ASP A 41 -12.53 9.08 -3.51
CA ASP A 41 -12.62 8.53 -4.87
C ASP A 41 -11.21 8.32 -5.45
N PRO A 42 -10.55 7.20 -5.12
CA PRO A 42 -9.14 6.97 -5.44
C PRO A 42 -8.84 7.06 -6.95
N PHE A 43 -9.79 6.67 -7.80
CA PHE A 43 -9.59 6.65 -9.25
C PHE A 43 -9.69 8.02 -9.92
N ASN A 44 -10.22 9.03 -9.20
CA ASN A 44 -10.33 10.41 -9.67
C ASN A 44 -9.49 11.40 -8.84
N SER A 45 -9.01 11.02 -7.66
CA SER A 45 -8.34 11.93 -6.71
C SER A 45 -6.82 11.93 -6.81
N PHE A 46 -6.21 10.92 -7.42
CA PHE A 46 -4.76 10.70 -7.41
C PHE A 46 -4.14 10.85 -8.80
N GLU A 47 -2.91 11.36 -8.84
CA GLU A 47 -2.18 11.61 -10.08
C GLU A 47 -1.68 10.29 -10.72
N ASP A 48 -1.16 9.36 -9.92
CA ASP A 48 -0.81 8.01 -10.35
C ASP A 48 -1.88 6.99 -9.93
N LYS A 49 -2.81 6.71 -10.84
CA LYS A 49 -3.81 5.64 -10.68
C LYS A 49 -3.28 4.27 -11.09
N ASP A 50 -2.08 4.18 -11.67
CA ASP A 50 -1.59 2.94 -12.24
C ASP A 50 -1.24 1.96 -11.10
N GLY A 51 -1.92 0.83 -11.08
CA GLY A 51 -1.79 -0.14 -9.99
C GLY A 51 -2.88 -0.05 -8.93
N LEU A 52 -3.85 0.85 -9.04
CA LEU A 52 -5.15 0.74 -8.35
C LEU A 52 -6.08 -0.21 -9.14
N GLY A 53 -6.95 -0.96 -8.46
CA GLY A 53 -7.82 -1.91 -9.14
C GLY A 53 -8.70 -2.77 -8.23
N PRO A 54 -9.24 -3.89 -8.74
CA PRO A 54 -10.03 -4.85 -7.98
C PRO A 54 -9.15 -5.74 -7.09
N HIS A 55 -8.32 -5.11 -6.26
CA HIS A 55 -7.49 -5.72 -5.22
C HIS A 55 -7.35 -4.76 -4.04
N ASN A 56 -6.85 -5.25 -2.92
CA ASN A 56 -6.58 -4.49 -1.70
C ASN A 56 -5.08 -4.33 -1.38
N PHE A 57 -4.22 -4.52 -2.37
CA PHE A 57 -2.78 -4.34 -2.18
C PHE A 57 -2.40 -2.88 -1.94
N CYS A 58 -1.43 -2.65 -1.06
CA CYS A 58 -0.91 -1.33 -0.72
C CYS A 58 -0.30 -0.63 -1.93
N ARG A 59 -0.53 0.67 -2.05
CA ARG A 59 -0.05 1.52 -3.15
C ARG A 59 0.27 2.91 -2.61
N ASN A 60 1.06 3.65 -3.36
CA ASN A 60 1.30 5.06 -3.12
C ASN A 60 0.91 5.85 -4.37
N PRO A 61 -0.39 6.10 -4.59
CA PRO A 61 -0.87 6.74 -5.82
C PRO A 61 -0.72 8.28 -5.82
N ASP A 62 -0.38 8.86 -4.66
CA ASP A 62 -0.37 10.29 -4.39
C ASP A 62 0.99 10.86 -3.98
N GLY A 63 2.05 10.05 -4.03
CA GLY A 63 3.41 10.48 -3.70
C GLY A 63 3.63 10.75 -2.21
N ASP A 64 2.89 10.05 -1.35
CA ASP A 64 3.11 10.04 0.10
C ASP A 64 4.45 9.33 0.44
N GLU A 65 4.79 9.20 1.72
CA GLU A 65 6.11 8.71 2.15
C GLU A 65 6.34 7.21 1.89
N MET A 66 5.27 6.40 1.84
CA MET A 66 5.35 4.95 1.62
C MET A 66 4.01 4.36 1.16
N PRO A 67 3.98 3.11 0.65
CA PRO A 67 2.74 2.45 0.29
C PRO A 67 1.76 2.36 1.46
N TRP A 68 0.51 2.71 1.19
CA TRP A 68 -0.58 2.74 2.16
C TRP A 68 -1.83 2.08 1.58
N CYS A 69 -2.85 1.95 2.41
CA CYS A 69 -4.17 1.52 1.96
C CYS A 69 -5.29 2.10 2.83
N PHE A 70 -6.51 2.09 2.29
CA PHE A 70 -7.70 2.32 3.11
C PHE A 70 -8.05 1.08 3.93
N PHE A 71 -8.54 1.27 5.14
CA PHE A 71 -9.12 0.20 5.96
C PHE A 71 -10.40 0.70 6.63
N ARG A 72 -11.16 -0.24 7.21
CA ARG A 72 -12.43 0.06 7.89
C ARG A 72 -12.26 0.05 9.40
N GLN A 73 -12.37 1.22 10.02
CA GLN A 73 -12.45 1.35 11.48
C GLN A 73 -13.92 1.47 11.92
N GLY A 74 -14.56 0.32 12.14
CA GLY A 74 -15.98 0.26 12.52
C GLY A 74 -16.91 0.76 11.41
N ARG A 75 -17.44 1.99 11.53
CA ARG A 75 -18.28 2.64 10.50
C ARG A 75 -17.56 3.78 9.76
N ARG A 76 -16.27 3.97 10.03
CA ARG A 76 -15.48 5.04 9.43
C ARG A 76 -14.49 4.45 8.43
N LEU A 77 -14.26 5.22 7.38
CA LEU A 77 -13.14 5.03 6.48
C LEU A 77 -11.90 5.66 7.13
N SER A 78 -10.80 4.90 7.15
CA SER A 78 -9.49 5.34 7.61
C SER A 78 -8.44 4.84 6.61
N TRP A 79 -7.22 5.33 6.73
CA TRP A 79 -6.06 4.88 5.96
C TRP A 79 -4.86 4.82 6.88
N ASP A 80 -3.89 3.97 6.55
CA ASP A 80 -2.61 3.88 7.25
C ASP A 80 -1.55 3.28 6.34
N TYR A 81 -0.28 3.46 6.70
CA TYR A 81 0.84 2.87 6.00
C TYR A 81 0.89 1.36 6.17
N CYS A 82 1.50 0.70 5.20
CA CYS A 82 1.58 -0.75 5.16
C CYS A 82 2.86 -1.32 5.76
N ASP A 83 2.76 -2.53 6.29
CA ASP A 83 3.92 -3.35 6.69
C ASP A 83 4.61 -3.90 5.44
N SER A 84 5.22 -3.02 4.66
CA SER A 84 6.07 -3.35 3.51
C SER A 84 7.44 -2.76 3.82
N PRO A 85 8.52 -3.54 3.94
CA PRO A 85 9.84 -2.98 4.19
C PRO A 85 10.31 -2.14 2.99
N ALA A 86 10.95 -1.02 3.26
CA ALA A 86 11.77 -0.33 2.26
C ALA A 86 12.92 -1.27 1.82
N ALA A 87 13.17 -1.34 0.52
CA ALA A 87 14.28 -2.04 -0.07
C ALA A 87 15.57 -1.29 0.27
N VAL A 88 16.32 -1.78 1.24
CA VAL A 88 17.67 -1.28 1.52
C VAL A 88 18.63 -1.94 0.54
N TYR A 89 19.02 -1.23 -0.51
CA TYR A 89 20.08 -1.68 -1.40
C TYR A 89 21.42 -1.64 -0.66
N ASN A 90 22.04 -2.81 -0.46
CA ASN A 90 23.49 -2.90 -0.19
C ASN A 90 24.25 -3.00 -1.52
N ASP A 91 25.57 -2.73 -1.53
CA ASP A 91 26.48 -2.72 -2.72
C ASP A 91 26.44 -3.99 -3.62
N ILE A 92 25.72 -5.03 -3.21
CA ILE A 92 25.56 -6.33 -3.88
C ILE A 92 24.17 -6.53 -4.54
N GLY A 93 23.23 -5.58 -4.42
CA GLY A 93 22.04 -5.53 -5.29
C GLY A 93 20.95 -6.58 -5.07
N GLU A 94 20.84 -7.18 -3.88
CA GLU A 94 19.76 -8.14 -3.57
C GLU A 94 18.58 -7.45 -2.85
N PRO A 95 17.33 -7.57 -3.35
CA PRO A 95 16.17 -7.04 -2.64
C PRO A 95 15.62 -8.03 -1.60
N CYS A 96 15.37 -7.47 -0.41
CA CYS A 96 14.30 -7.80 0.54
C CYS A 96 14.24 -9.19 1.18
N LEU A 97 14.87 -9.29 2.36
CA LEU A 97 14.50 -10.18 3.46
C LEU A 97 13.99 -9.29 4.62
N SER A 98 12.69 -9.31 4.89
CA SER A 98 12.14 -8.72 6.12
C SER A 98 12.49 -9.61 7.33
N HIS A 99 12.92 -8.96 8.42
CA HIS A 99 13.17 -9.49 9.76
C HIS A 99 14.19 -10.64 9.85
N LEU A 100 15.49 -10.30 9.89
CA LEU A 100 16.42 -11.11 10.70
C LEU A 100 16.20 -10.74 12.17
N LEU A 101 15.51 -11.64 12.89
CA LEU A 101 15.66 -11.78 14.34
C LEU A 101 17.10 -12.15 14.69
#